data_AF-A0A0P4US59-F1
#
_entry.id   AF-A0A0P4US59-F1
#
_cell.length_a   1.000
_cell.length_b   1.000
_cell.length_c   1.000
_cell.angle_alpha   90.00
_cell.angle_beta   90.00
_cell.angle_gamma   90.00
#
_symmetry.space_group_name_H-M   'P 1'
#
loop_
_entity.id
_entity.type
_entity.pdbx_description
1 polymer ?
#
loop_
_entity_poly.entity_id
_entity_poly.type
_entity_poly.pdbx_seq_one_letter_code
_entity_poly.pdbx_strand_id
1 'polypeptide(L)'
;MQMVAISQTALTTIAGEPAVPLAAMPKSWQRIAAGSWMSEPRVYTAMAQVFLAKNQQGSILFTERSDSQHLKNAYCEGNGRLAWEAVTHFGEAFLPENYPDIEQIRAAVYTRDTQQKECTALVEIVSALFDELGYDVPATFYWTFLHPLKRSNLFEVRSFRFSEQDLDVARKFDAILHGGYVSMLRRLIDSISSQHGYFFEHGCGCESHLAKLNTCDSPFHYTIPSEARRKTLRAFFWSVMEEYLLFELRSATRLVYADHLDL
;
A
#
# COMPACT_ATOMS: atom_id res chain seq x y z
N MET A 1 -21.53 11.00 10.48
CA MET A 1 -20.26 11.49 9.91
C MET A 1 -20.54 12.88 9.34
N GLN A 2 -20.06 13.94 10.00
CA GLN A 2 -20.30 15.31 9.54
C GLN A 2 -19.62 15.51 8.18
N MET A 3 -20.36 16.06 7.21
CA MET A 3 -19.82 16.54 5.95
C MET A 3 -18.75 17.59 6.27
N VAL A 4 -17.48 17.22 6.16
CA VAL A 4 -16.42 18.22 6.02
C VAL A 4 -16.63 18.81 4.64
N ALA A 5 -17.24 19.98 4.57
CA ALA A 5 -17.24 20.78 3.36
C ALA A 5 -15.78 20.90 2.91
N ILE A 6 -15.47 20.45 1.70
CA ILE A 6 -14.17 20.67 1.08
C ILE A 6 -14.07 22.18 0.87
N SER A 7 -13.61 22.89 1.91
CA SER A 7 -13.30 24.30 1.83
C SER A 7 -12.38 24.50 0.63
N GLN A 8 -12.73 25.41 -0.26
CA GLN A 8 -11.88 25.83 -1.38
C GLN A 8 -10.58 26.39 -0.81
N THR A 9 -9.64 25.49 -0.55
CA THR A 9 -8.34 25.83 0.01
C THR A 9 -7.54 26.42 -1.14
N ALA A 10 -7.07 27.66 -0.98
CA ALA A 10 -6.19 28.28 -1.97
C ALA A 10 -4.96 27.39 -2.17
N LEU A 11 -4.77 26.89 -3.40
CA LEU A 11 -3.63 26.04 -3.71
C LEU A 11 -2.34 26.84 -3.70
N THR A 12 -1.25 26.12 -3.42
CA THR A 12 0.11 26.56 -3.69
C THR A 12 0.68 25.80 -4.89
N THR A 13 1.94 26.07 -5.23
CA THR A 13 2.64 25.41 -6.34
C THR A 13 3.90 24.74 -5.81
N ILE A 14 4.09 23.46 -6.12
CA ILE A 14 5.32 22.72 -5.82
C ILE A 14 5.84 22.13 -7.13
N ALA A 15 7.06 22.50 -7.52
CA ALA A 15 7.68 22.04 -8.77
C ALA A 15 6.82 22.25 -10.04
N GLY A 16 6.00 23.30 -10.06
CA GLY A 16 5.07 23.61 -11.17
C GLY A 16 3.70 22.92 -11.07
N GLU A 17 3.51 22.03 -10.10
CA GLU A 17 2.26 21.31 -9.89
C GLU A 17 1.38 21.99 -8.83
N PRO A 18 0.05 22.05 -9.00
CA PRO A 18 -0.87 22.51 -7.97
C PRO A 18 -0.81 21.61 -6.74
N ALA A 19 -0.76 22.19 -5.55
CA ALA A 19 -0.59 21.47 -4.30
C ALA A 19 -1.44 22.08 -3.18
N VAL A 20 -1.99 21.23 -2.30
CA VAL A 20 -2.64 21.69 -1.07
C VAL A 20 -1.57 22.24 -0.11
N PRO A 21 -1.75 23.42 0.52
CA PRO A 21 -0.78 23.93 1.49
C PRO A 21 -0.53 22.95 2.64
N LEU A 22 0.71 22.86 3.15
CA LEU A 22 1.07 21.92 4.21
C LEU A 22 0.21 22.09 5.48
N ALA A 23 -0.18 23.33 5.80
CA ALA A 23 -1.05 23.64 6.93
C ALA A 23 -2.47 23.04 6.80
N ALA A 24 -2.92 22.74 5.58
CA ALA A 24 -4.20 22.11 5.29
C ALA A 24 -4.11 20.57 5.15
N MET A 25 -2.90 20.00 5.23
CA MET A 25 -2.71 18.55 5.26
C MET A 25 -2.97 17.99 6.67
N PRO A 26 -3.29 16.68 6.80
CA PRO A 26 -3.29 15.99 8.08
C PRO A 26 -2.02 16.26 8.90
N LYS A 27 -2.14 16.33 10.22
CA LYS A 27 -1.03 16.68 11.12
C LYS A 27 0.17 15.73 10.98
N SER A 28 -0.06 14.47 10.65
CA SER A 28 0.98 13.50 10.34
C SER A 28 1.92 13.99 9.24
N TRP A 29 1.42 14.59 8.17
CA TRP A 29 2.26 15.14 7.10
C TRP A 29 3.10 16.34 7.53
N GLN A 30 2.61 17.14 8.48
CA GLN A 30 3.40 18.23 9.07
C GLN A 30 4.56 17.65 9.89
N ARG A 31 4.32 16.57 10.63
CA ARG A 31 5.37 15.84 11.36
C ARG A 31 6.36 15.19 10.41
N ILE A 32 5.88 14.52 9.35
CA ILE A 32 6.73 13.89 8.33
C ILE A 32 7.63 14.93 7.68
N ALA A 33 7.11 16.08 7.26
CA ALA A 33 7.90 17.14 6.62
C ALA A 33 9.08 17.63 7.46
N ALA A 34 8.96 17.55 8.79
CA ALA A 34 9.99 17.90 9.76
C ALA A 34 10.81 16.70 10.26
N GLY A 35 10.44 15.48 9.88
CA GLY A 35 11.05 14.25 10.34
C GLY A 35 12.44 13.99 9.76
N SER A 36 13.21 13.16 10.45
CA SER A 36 14.56 12.73 10.05
C SER A 36 14.72 11.21 9.98
N TRP A 37 13.64 10.44 10.19
CA TRP A 37 13.66 8.98 10.23
C TRP A 37 13.58 8.32 8.85
N MET A 38 13.16 9.07 7.82
CA MET A 38 13.09 8.61 6.43
C MET A 38 14.00 9.45 5.53
N SER A 39 14.33 8.96 4.34
CA SER A 39 15.32 9.58 3.46
C SER A 39 14.80 10.87 2.78
N GLU A 40 13.53 10.92 2.39
CA GLU A 40 12.96 12.02 1.60
C GLU A 40 11.64 12.60 2.15
N PRO A 41 11.59 13.00 3.43
CA PRO A 41 10.37 13.42 4.13
C PRO A 41 9.61 14.55 3.42
N ARG A 42 10.35 15.55 2.94
CA ARG A 42 9.77 16.70 2.22
C ARG A 42 9.24 16.33 0.84
N VAL A 43 9.85 15.37 0.16
CA VAL A 43 9.41 14.92 -1.17
C VAL A 43 8.11 14.13 -1.03
N TYR A 44 8.03 13.24 -0.04
CA TYR A 44 6.82 12.42 0.18
C TYR A 44 5.65 13.31 0.61
N THR A 45 5.93 14.31 1.46
CA THR A 45 4.96 15.34 1.81
C THR A 45 4.47 16.10 0.58
N ALA A 46 5.38 16.57 -0.27
CA ALA A 46 5.02 17.27 -1.51
C ALA A 46 4.16 16.39 -2.45
N MET A 47 4.51 15.11 -2.59
CA MET A 47 3.71 14.16 -3.37
C MET A 47 2.30 14.02 -2.82
N ALA A 48 2.12 13.89 -1.50
CA ALA A 48 0.79 13.83 -0.89
C ALA A 48 -0.01 15.13 -1.08
N GLN A 49 0.65 16.29 -0.99
CA GLN A 49 0.02 17.60 -1.24
C GLN A 49 -0.47 17.76 -2.69
N VAL A 50 0.35 17.33 -3.66
CA VAL A 50 0.01 17.36 -5.09
C VAL A 50 -1.08 16.34 -5.40
N PHE A 51 -0.96 15.11 -4.88
CA PHE A 51 -1.97 14.07 -5.05
C PHE A 51 -3.34 14.51 -4.56
N LEU A 52 -3.41 15.14 -3.38
CA LEU A 52 -4.66 15.63 -2.83
C LEU A 52 -5.25 16.76 -3.69
N ALA A 53 -4.43 17.72 -4.12
CA ALA A 53 -4.87 18.81 -4.99
C ALA A 53 -5.41 18.31 -6.32
N LYS A 54 -4.70 17.36 -6.96
CA LYS A 54 -5.09 16.75 -8.23
C LYS A 54 -6.48 16.13 -8.14
N ASN A 55 -6.76 15.40 -7.08
CA ASN A 55 -8.02 14.69 -6.90
C ASN A 55 -9.17 15.57 -6.42
N GLN A 56 -8.92 16.57 -5.59
CA GLN A 56 -9.97 17.49 -5.12
C GLN A 56 -10.41 18.50 -6.17
N GLN A 57 -9.54 18.85 -7.12
CA GLN A 57 -9.84 19.87 -8.14
C GLN A 57 -10.06 19.30 -9.53
N GLY A 58 -9.80 18.00 -9.73
CA GLY A 58 -9.84 17.39 -11.06
C GLY A 58 -8.90 18.10 -12.04
N SER A 59 -7.78 18.63 -11.54
CA SER A 59 -6.80 19.35 -12.36
C SER A 59 -6.11 18.39 -13.33
N ILE A 60 -5.46 18.93 -14.38
CA ILE A 60 -4.75 18.20 -15.45
C ILE A 60 -5.68 17.23 -16.21
N LEU A 61 -6.28 16.24 -15.55
CA LEU A 61 -7.17 15.24 -16.14
C LEU A 61 -8.31 15.86 -16.96
N PHE A 62 -9.05 16.82 -16.39
CA PHE A 62 -10.16 17.47 -17.10
C PHE A 62 -9.73 18.72 -17.89
N THR A 63 -8.52 19.25 -17.64
CA THR A 63 -7.95 20.31 -18.48
C THR A 63 -7.49 19.75 -19.83
N GLU A 64 -6.94 18.53 -19.84
CA GLU A 64 -6.42 17.85 -21.02
C GLU A 64 -7.48 17.02 -21.76
N ARG A 65 -8.60 16.69 -21.10
CA ARG A 65 -9.72 15.92 -21.67
C ARG A 65 -11.03 16.68 -21.58
N SER A 66 -11.19 17.68 -22.45
CA SER A 66 -12.36 18.56 -22.48
C SER A 66 -13.69 17.81 -22.74
N ASP A 67 -13.64 16.68 -23.43
CA ASP A 67 -14.77 15.76 -23.66
C ASP A 67 -15.31 15.14 -22.36
N SER A 68 -14.46 15.01 -21.34
CA SER A 68 -14.78 14.41 -20.05
C SER A 68 -15.19 15.46 -19.00
N GLN A 69 -15.24 16.75 -19.36
CA GLN A 69 -15.50 17.85 -18.42
C GLN A 69 -16.81 17.69 -17.62
N HIS A 70 -17.82 17.06 -18.23
CA HIS A 70 -19.11 16.77 -17.59
C HIS A 70 -19.00 15.83 -16.37
N LEU A 71 -17.94 15.02 -16.27
CA LEU A 71 -17.68 14.11 -15.15
C LEU A 71 -16.90 14.76 -14.01
N LYS A 72 -16.36 15.97 -14.20
CA LYS A 72 -15.43 16.62 -13.27
C LYS A 72 -16.00 16.71 -11.85
N ASN A 73 -17.25 17.15 -11.70
CA ASN A 73 -17.85 17.32 -10.37
C ASN A 73 -17.99 15.98 -9.64
N ALA A 74 -18.46 14.95 -10.33
CA ALA A 74 -18.59 13.61 -9.76
C ALA A 74 -17.21 13.02 -9.38
N TYR A 75 -16.21 13.22 -10.24
CA TYR A 75 -14.82 12.85 -9.94
C TYR A 75 -14.30 13.55 -8.70
N CYS A 76 -14.38 14.89 -8.64
CA CYS A 76 -13.85 15.66 -7.51
C CYS A 76 -14.55 15.31 -6.20
N GLU A 77 -15.86 15.00 -6.24
CA GLU A 77 -16.59 14.58 -5.05
C GLU A 77 -16.15 13.18 -4.57
N GLY A 78 -16.12 12.19 -5.46
CA GLY A 78 -15.75 10.82 -5.10
C GLY A 78 -14.26 10.69 -4.80
N ASN A 79 -13.43 11.00 -5.79
CA ASN A 79 -11.97 10.85 -5.68
C ASN A 79 -11.36 11.88 -4.73
N GLY A 80 -11.95 13.07 -4.56
CA GLY A 80 -11.47 14.02 -3.55
C GLY A 80 -11.61 13.49 -2.12
N ARG A 81 -12.69 12.76 -1.82
CA ARG A 81 -12.89 12.08 -0.52
C ARG A 81 -11.92 10.92 -0.35
N LEU A 82 -11.81 10.04 -1.35
CA LEU A 82 -10.88 8.91 -1.32
C LEU A 82 -9.42 9.37 -1.24
N ALA A 83 -9.07 10.46 -1.90
CA ALA A 83 -7.73 11.03 -1.80
C ALA A 83 -7.45 11.57 -0.41
N TRP A 84 -8.43 12.21 0.24
CA TRP A 84 -8.29 12.62 1.64
C TRP A 84 -8.09 11.42 2.58
N GLU A 85 -8.84 10.34 2.37
CA GLU A 85 -8.67 9.10 3.13
C GLU A 85 -7.29 8.47 2.90
N ALA A 86 -6.83 8.41 1.65
CA ALA A 86 -5.51 7.88 1.29
C ALA A 86 -4.39 8.67 1.96
N VAL A 87 -4.37 10.00 1.83
CA VAL A 87 -3.32 10.83 2.47
C VAL A 87 -3.43 10.77 3.99
N THR A 88 -4.63 10.67 4.57
CA THR A 88 -4.76 10.50 6.02
C THR A 88 -4.15 9.18 6.46
N HIS A 89 -4.52 8.08 5.80
CA HIS A 89 -4.01 6.75 6.13
C HIS A 89 -2.49 6.66 5.99
N PHE A 90 -1.95 7.03 4.81
CA PHE A 90 -0.51 6.91 4.58
C PHE A 90 0.29 7.92 5.39
N GLY A 91 -0.27 9.11 5.69
CA GLY A 91 0.33 10.05 6.62
C GLY A 91 0.54 9.42 7.99
N GLU A 92 -0.48 8.78 8.56
CA GLU A 92 -0.30 8.05 9.81
C GLU A 92 0.69 6.88 9.64
N ALA A 93 0.55 6.09 8.57
CA ALA A 93 1.40 4.92 8.35
C ALA A 93 2.91 5.22 8.21
N PHE A 94 3.31 6.45 7.84
CA PHE A 94 4.72 6.84 7.81
C PHE A 94 5.30 7.27 9.16
N LEU A 95 4.47 7.41 10.20
CA LEU A 95 4.94 7.77 11.54
C LEU A 95 5.63 6.59 12.22
N PRO A 96 6.78 6.78 12.91
CA PRO A 96 7.56 5.69 13.48
C PRO A 96 6.78 4.79 14.44
N GLU A 97 5.85 5.37 15.21
CA GLU A 97 5.01 4.63 16.17
C GLU A 97 4.07 3.60 15.54
N ASN A 98 3.85 3.63 14.22
CA ASN A 98 2.95 2.71 13.53
C ASN A 98 3.66 1.50 12.89
N TYR A 99 4.99 1.48 12.89
CA TYR A 99 5.77 0.35 12.35
C TYR A 99 5.73 -0.85 13.31
N PRO A 100 5.80 -2.08 12.79
CA PRO A 100 5.77 -3.27 13.62
C PRO A 100 7.00 -3.37 14.52
N ASP A 101 6.80 -3.73 15.79
CA ASP A 101 7.86 -4.19 16.67
C ASP A 101 8.21 -5.64 16.31
N ILE A 102 9.21 -5.79 15.44
CA ILE A 102 9.60 -7.10 14.89
C ILE A 102 10.11 -8.03 15.99
N GLU A 103 10.80 -7.52 17.01
CA GLU A 103 11.29 -8.33 18.13
C GLU A 103 10.13 -8.86 18.98
N GLN A 104 9.14 -8.01 19.27
CA GLN A 104 7.94 -8.42 19.98
C GLN A 104 7.15 -9.48 19.18
N ILE A 105 7.00 -9.28 17.88
CA ILE A 105 6.29 -10.23 17.00
C ILE A 105 7.05 -11.56 16.93
N ARG A 106 8.38 -11.51 16.79
CA ARG A 106 9.24 -12.69 16.79
C ARG A 106 9.04 -13.50 18.08
N ALA A 107 9.05 -12.85 19.24
CA ALA A 107 8.81 -13.50 20.53
C ALA A 107 7.42 -14.17 20.61
N ALA A 108 6.38 -13.54 20.06
CA ALA A 108 5.02 -14.08 20.06
C ALA A 108 4.82 -15.26 19.08
N VAL A 109 5.61 -15.34 18.02
CA VAL A 109 5.56 -16.45 17.04
C VAL A 109 6.14 -17.74 17.63
N TYR A 110 7.16 -17.64 18.49
CA TYR A 110 7.80 -18.82 19.10
C TYR A 110 6.87 -19.67 19.98
N THR A 111 5.71 -19.15 20.38
CA THR A 111 4.75 -19.87 21.23
C THR A 111 3.68 -20.64 20.46
N ARG A 112 3.74 -20.70 19.12
CA ARG A 112 2.78 -21.44 18.28
C ARG A 112 3.34 -22.81 17.85
N ASP A 113 2.58 -23.89 18.09
CA ASP A 113 2.99 -25.27 17.76
C ASP A 113 2.86 -25.62 16.27
N THR A 114 1.88 -25.06 15.56
CA THR A 114 1.63 -25.36 14.13
C THR A 114 2.15 -24.24 13.24
N GLN A 115 2.89 -24.58 12.17
CA GLN A 115 3.50 -23.64 11.20
C GLN A 115 4.56 -22.69 11.79
N GLN A 116 5.23 -23.08 12.88
CA GLN A 116 6.26 -22.27 13.53
C GLN A 116 7.38 -21.87 12.56
N LYS A 117 7.83 -22.80 11.69
CA LYS A 117 8.88 -22.55 10.70
C LYS A 117 8.47 -21.45 9.72
N GLU A 118 7.28 -21.55 9.17
CA GLU A 118 6.72 -20.59 8.21
C GLU A 118 6.47 -19.23 8.86
N CYS A 119 5.92 -19.22 10.08
CA CYS A 119 5.69 -17.98 10.83
C CYS A 119 7.02 -17.27 11.12
N THR A 120 8.04 -18.03 11.55
CA THR A 120 9.39 -17.50 11.80
C THR A 120 9.98 -16.95 10.51
N ALA A 121 9.91 -17.71 9.41
CA ALA A 121 10.40 -17.26 8.12
C ALA A 121 9.72 -15.96 7.66
N LEU A 122 8.40 -15.83 7.83
CA LEU A 122 7.67 -14.62 7.49
C LEU A 122 8.15 -13.40 8.29
N VAL A 123 8.40 -13.57 9.60
CA VAL A 123 8.96 -12.51 10.44
C VAL A 123 10.36 -12.12 9.99
N GLU A 124 11.22 -13.10 9.67
CA GLU A 124 12.58 -12.82 9.19
C GLU A 124 12.60 -12.14 7.82
N ILE A 125 11.71 -12.52 6.90
CA ILE A 125 11.53 -11.85 5.62
C ILE A 125 11.17 -10.37 5.83
N VAL A 126 10.24 -10.10 6.73
CA VAL A 126 9.80 -8.73 7.04
C VAL A 126 10.90 -7.94 7.75
N SER A 127 11.68 -8.58 8.64
CA SER A 127 12.88 -7.99 9.25
C SER A 127 13.88 -7.56 8.18
N ALA A 128 14.21 -8.45 7.25
CA ALA A 128 15.14 -8.14 6.16
C ALA A 128 14.60 -7.04 5.22
N LEU A 129 13.29 -7.02 4.96
CA LEU A 129 12.65 -5.92 4.23
C LEU A 129 12.74 -4.59 4.98
N PHE A 130 12.66 -4.61 6.32
CA PHE A 130 12.80 -3.41 7.13
C PHE A 130 14.25 -2.92 7.17
N ASP A 131 15.22 -3.83 7.29
CA ASP A 131 16.65 -3.48 7.21
C ASP A 131 17.00 -2.85 5.85
N GLU A 132 16.39 -3.35 4.78
CA GLU A 132 16.62 -2.84 3.44
C GLU A 132 15.89 -1.52 3.20
N LEU A 133 14.61 -1.37 3.54
CA LEU A 133 13.76 -0.24 3.12
C LEU A 133 13.50 0.81 4.22
N GLY A 134 13.61 0.42 5.49
CA GLY A 134 13.37 1.26 6.66
C GLY A 134 12.05 2.04 6.58
N TYR A 135 12.12 3.34 6.88
CA TYR A 135 10.96 4.22 6.88
C TYR A 135 10.64 4.84 5.51
N ASP A 136 11.27 4.37 4.43
CA ASP A 136 11.00 4.87 3.07
C ASP A 136 9.76 4.21 2.43
N VAL A 137 9.16 3.23 3.09
CA VAL A 137 7.85 2.66 2.74
C VAL A 137 6.92 2.74 3.97
N PRO A 138 5.60 2.93 3.80
CA PRO A 138 4.70 3.12 4.94
C PRO A 138 4.62 1.85 5.78
N ALA A 139 4.34 1.96 7.08
CA ALA A 139 4.15 0.82 7.97
C ALA A 139 3.14 -0.21 7.45
N THR A 140 2.10 0.25 6.73
CA THR A 140 1.12 -0.60 6.04
C THR A 140 1.79 -1.62 5.12
N PHE A 141 2.91 -1.26 4.46
CA PHE A 141 3.69 -2.19 3.65
C PHE A 141 4.09 -3.44 4.45
N TYR A 142 4.72 -3.26 5.61
CA TYR A 142 5.15 -4.36 6.46
C TYR A 142 3.97 -5.12 7.06
N TRP A 143 2.94 -4.40 7.50
CA TRP A 143 1.72 -5.02 8.02
C TRP A 143 1.02 -5.88 6.98
N THR A 144 1.03 -5.52 5.69
CA THR A 144 0.49 -6.38 4.62
C THR A 144 1.14 -7.76 4.63
N PHE A 145 2.46 -7.85 4.81
CA PHE A 145 3.19 -9.12 4.86
C PHE A 145 3.04 -9.86 6.19
N LEU A 146 2.90 -9.14 7.32
CA LEU A 146 2.75 -9.74 8.65
C LEU A 146 1.31 -10.15 8.97
N HIS A 147 0.31 -9.58 8.29
CA HIS A 147 -1.09 -9.84 8.59
C HIS A 147 -1.51 -11.31 8.56
N PRO A 148 -0.97 -12.18 7.67
CA PRO A 148 -1.22 -13.61 7.72
C PRO A 148 -0.94 -14.26 9.08
N LEU A 149 -0.04 -13.72 9.92
CA LEU A 149 0.21 -14.23 11.27
C LEU A 149 -1.04 -14.21 12.17
N LYS A 150 -2.04 -13.37 11.87
CA LYS A 150 -3.31 -13.34 12.62
C LYS A 150 -4.24 -14.51 12.30
N ARG A 151 -3.95 -15.26 11.23
CA ARG A 151 -4.78 -16.35 10.73
C ARG A 151 -4.41 -17.68 11.39
N SER A 152 -5.34 -18.62 11.36
CA SER A 152 -5.13 -20.01 11.81
C SER A 152 -4.31 -20.84 10.83
N ASN A 153 -4.18 -20.40 9.58
CA ASN A 153 -3.34 -21.02 8.55
C ASN A 153 -2.66 -19.93 7.72
N LEU A 154 -1.33 -20.01 7.58
CA LEU A 154 -0.53 -19.11 6.74
C LEU A 154 -0.71 -19.35 5.23
N PHE A 155 -1.12 -20.55 4.83
CA PHE A 155 -1.34 -20.92 3.45
C PHE A 155 -2.83 -20.84 3.14
N GLU A 156 -3.26 -19.73 2.52
CA GLU A 156 -4.59 -19.65 1.94
C GLU A 156 -4.56 -20.30 0.56
N VAL A 157 -5.52 -21.18 0.26
CA VAL A 157 -5.67 -21.73 -1.09
C VAL A 157 -6.41 -20.65 -1.90
N ARG A 158 -5.65 -19.85 -2.66
CA ARG A 158 -6.11 -18.87 -3.67
C ARG A 158 -7.50 -18.34 -3.35
N SER A 159 -7.62 -17.34 -2.48
CA SER A 159 -8.92 -16.69 -2.30
C SER A 159 -9.03 -15.48 -3.23
N PHE A 160 -10.12 -15.40 -4.00
CA PHE A 160 -10.49 -14.20 -4.74
C PHE A 160 -11.17 -13.16 -3.84
N ARG A 161 -11.15 -13.32 -2.52
CA ARG A 161 -11.75 -12.37 -1.57
C ARG A 161 -10.88 -12.21 -0.33
N PHE A 162 -10.82 -10.99 0.19
CA PHE A 162 -10.46 -10.80 1.59
C PHE A 162 -11.43 -11.61 2.46
N SER A 163 -10.91 -12.24 3.52
CA SER A 163 -11.77 -12.85 4.53
C SER A 163 -12.65 -11.75 5.15
N GLU A 164 -13.82 -12.11 5.71
CA GLU A 164 -14.68 -11.11 6.37
C GLU A 164 -13.93 -10.35 7.49
N GLN A 165 -12.91 -10.98 8.07
CA GLN A 165 -12.05 -10.42 9.11
C GLN A 165 -11.06 -9.36 8.59
N ASP A 166 -10.85 -9.29 7.26
CA ASP A 166 -9.85 -8.43 6.62
C ASP A 166 -10.48 -7.28 5.81
N LEU A 167 -11.81 -7.15 5.80
CA LEU A 167 -12.52 -6.14 5.01
C LEU A 167 -12.18 -4.70 5.42
N ASP A 168 -11.74 -4.47 6.66
CA ASP A 168 -11.35 -3.16 7.19
C ASP A 168 -9.96 -2.70 6.73
N VAL A 169 -9.13 -3.64 6.28
CA VAL A 169 -7.77 -3.42 5.78
C VAL A 169 -7.62 -3.70 4.28
N ALA A 170 -8.60 -4.34 3.65
CA ALA A 170 -8.61 -4.78 2.26
C ALA A 170 -8.04 -3.74 1.29
N ARG A 171 -8.71 -2.59 1.14
CA ARG A 171 -8.27 -1.48 0.28
C ARG A 171 -6.82 -1.05 0.51
N LYS A 172 -6.38 -0.98 1.77
CA LYS A 172 -5.02 -0.52 2.11
C LYS A 172 -3.98 -1.54 1.66
N PHE A 173 -4.27 -2.83 1.86
CA PHE A 173 -3.37 -3.91 1.47
C PHE A 173 -3.35 -4.14 -0.03
N ASP A 174 -4.50 -4.07 -0.70
CA ASP A 174 -4.60 -4.17 -2.16
C ASP A 174 -3.77 -3.05 -2.83
N ALA A 175 -3.89 -1.82 -2.32
CA ALA A 175 -3.08 -0.70 -2.78
C ALA A 175 -1.56 -0.94 -2.63
N ILE A 176 -1.12 -1.48 -1.48
CA ILE A 176 0.29 -1.86 -1.26
C ILE A 176 0.73 -2.94 -2.25
N LEU A 177 -0.08 -3.98 -2.43
CA LEU A 177 0.28 -5.10 -3.29
C LEU A 177 0.37 -4.67 -4.75
N HIS A 178 -0.59 -3.89 -5.25
CA HIS A 178 -0.58 -3.37 -6.61
C HIS A 178 0.57 -2.38 -6.84
N GLY A 179 0.76 -1.40 -5.95
CA GLY A 179 1.88 -0.48 -6.05
C GLY A 179 3.24 -1.18 -6.02
N GLY A 180 3.35 -2.28 -5.26
CA GLY A 180 4.54 -3.12 -5.19
C GLY A 180 4.77 -3.98 -6.43
N TYR A 181 3.69 -4.45 -7.09
CA TYR A 181 3.74 -5.49 -8.12
C TYR A 181 4.36 -5.06 -9.45
N VAL A 182 4.26 -3.77 -9.80
CA VAL A 182 4.70 -3.23 -11.10
C VAL A 182 6.14 -2.67 -11.10
N SER A 183 6.94 -2.97 -10.07
CA SER A 183 8.24 -2.30 -9.91
C SER A 183 9.41 -3.22 -9.53
N MET A 184 10.62 -2.65 -9.53
CA MET A 184 11.84 -3.26 -8.98
C MET A 184 11.67 -3.70 -7.51
N LEU A 185 10.71 -3.11 -6.79
CA LEU A 185 10.39 -3.50 -5.41
C LEU A 185 9.90 -4.95 -5.33
N ARG A 186 9.11 -5.41 -6.32
CA ARG A 186 8.65 -6.79 -6.40
C ARG A 186 9.83 -7.78 -6.45
N ARG A 187 10.83 -7.48 -7.29
CA ARG A 187 12.05 -8.32 -7.40
C ARG A 187 12.86 -8.34 -6.12
N LEU A 188 12.92 -7.23 -5.39
CA LEU A 188 13.58 -7.16 -4.09
C LEU A 188 12.84 -8.02 -3.05
N ILE A 189 11.51 -7.89 -2.98
CA ILE A 189 10.66 -8.71 -2.11
C ILE A 189 10.87 -10.20 -2.39
N ASP A 190 10.81 -10.61 -3.67
CA ASP A 190 11.02 -12.00 -4.07
C ASP A 190 12.45 -12.47 -3.73
N SER A 191 13.45 -11.62 -3.93
CA SER A 191 14.84 -11.96 -3.63
C SER A 191 15.05 -12.22 -2.14
N ILE A 192 14.58 -11.31 -1.27
CA ILE A 192 14.65 -11.47 0.18
C ILE A 192 13.87 -12.71 0.62
N SER A 193 12.63 -12.86 0.14
CA SER A 193 11.79 -14.02 0.46
C SER A 193 12.47 -15.34 0.10
N SER A 194 13.13 -15.39 -1.06
CA SER A 194 13.78 -16.59 -1.55
C SER A 194 14.94 -17.05 -0.66
N GLN A 195 15.61 -16.13 0.05
CA GLN A 195 16.65 -16.47 1.02
C GLN A 195 16.11 -17.29 2.20
N HIS A 196 14.81 -17.17 2.49
CA HIS A 196 14.12 -17.92 3.53
C HIS A 196 13.42 -19.16 2.97
N GLY A 197 13.64 -19.48 1.68
CA GLY A 197 13.03 -20.63 1.01
C GLY A 197 11.61 -20.37 0.54
N TYR A 198 11.18 -19.11 0.42
CA TYR A 198 9.82 -18.78 0.04
C TYR A 198 9.69 -17.70 -1.06
N PHE A 199 8.52 -17.58 -1.66
CA PHE A 199 8.13 -16.41 -2.43
C PHE A 199 6.66 -16.10 -2.19
N PHE A 200 6.28 -14.87 -2.53
CA PHE A 200 4.94 -14.35 -2.31
C PHE A 200 4.15 -14.30 -3.62
N GLU A 201 3.00 -14.96 -3.67
CA GLU A 201 2.05 -14.79 -4.78
C GLU A 201 1.01 -13.73 -4.42
N HIS A 202 0.65 -12.85 -5.36
CA HIS A 202 -0.62 -12.13 -5.29
C HIS A 202 -1.72 -12.90 -6.05
N GLY A 203 -2.96 -12.74 -5.62
CA GLY A 203 -4.11 -13.16 -6.41
C GLY A 203 -4.28 -12.31 -7.67
N CYS A 204 -5.17 -12.74 -8.56
CA CYS A 204 -5.62 -11.92 -9.69
C CYS A 204 -6.96 -11.27 -9.31
N GLY A 205 -7.07 -9.94 -9.43
CA GLY A 205 -8.24 -9.13 -9.09
C GLY A 205 -7.99 -8.14 -7.93
N CYS A 206 -8.84 -7.11 -7.79
CA CYS A 206 -8.78 -6.06 -6.75
C CYS A 206 -9.21 -6.53 -5.35
N GLU A 207 -9.03 -7.82 -5.05
CA GLU A 207 -9.46 -8.49 -3.83
C GLU A 207 -8.30 -9.32 -3.24
N SER A 208 -7.06 -8.90 -3.50
CA SER A 208 -5.89 -9.75 -3.35
C SER A 208 -5.24 -9.54 -1.99
N HIS A 209 -5.22 -10.59 -1.18
CA HIS A 209 -4.23 -10.78 -0.13
C HIS A 209 -2.97 -11.42 -0.74
N LEU A 210 -1.92 -11.54 0.06
CA LEU A 210 -0.85 -12.49 -0.18
C LEU A 210 -1.43 -13.90 -0.36
N ALA A 211 -1.60 -14.30 -1.62
CA ALA A 211 -2.33 -15.49 -2.01
C ALA A 211 -1.62 -16.76 -1.62
N LYS A 212 -0.28 -16.74 -1.46
CA LYS A 212 0.47 -17.87 -0.94
C LYS A 212 1.91 -17.49 -0.62
N LEU A 213 2.39 -17.96 0.54
CA LEU A 213 3.81 -18.21 0.73
C LEU A 213 4.11 -19.57 0.09
N ASN A 214 4.88 -19.62 -0.99
CA ASN A 214 5.25 -20.89 -1.63
C ASN A 214 6.72 -21.19 -1.43
N THR A 215 7.08 -22.47 -1.41
CA THR A 215 8.49 -22.88 -1.35
C THR A 215 9.23 -22.47 -2.62
N CYS A 216 10.41 -21.90 -2.47
CA CYS A 216 11.30 -21.59 -3.57
C CYS A 216 12.31 -22.72 -3.80
N ASP A 217 12.50 -23.13 -5.06
CA ASP A 217 13.47 -24.19 -5.41
C ASP A 217 14.93 -23.73 -5.27
N SER A 218 15.20 -22.44 -5.44
CA SER A 218 16.55 -21.86 -5.32
C SER A 218 16.51 -20.35 -5.02
N PRO A 219 17.30 -19.87 -4.05
CA PRO A 219 17.38 -18.44 -3.74
C PRO A 219 18.04 -17.65 -4.87
N PHE A 220 17.67 -16.38 -5.01
CA PHE A 220 18.36 -15.43 -5.90
C PHE A 220 18.58 -14.09 -5.20
N HIS A 221 19.62 -13.37 -5.63
CA HIS A 221 19.97 -12.06 -5.08
C HIS A 221 19.61 -10.93 -6.03
N TYR A 222 18.92 -9.93 -5.52
CA TYR A 222 18.59 -8.70 -6.22
C TYR A 222 18.60 -7.53 -5.25
N THR A 223 19.27 -6.46 -5.64
CA THR A 223 19.23 -5.17 -4.96
C THR A 223 18.75 -4.13 -5.96
N ILE A 224 17.92 -3.19 -5.50
CA ILE A 224 17.52 -2.05 -6.34
C ILE A 224 18.78 -1.20 -6.59
N PRO A 225 19.16 -0.92 -7.85
CA PRO A 225 20.31 -0.05 -8.13
C PRO A 225 20.18 1.28 -7.40
N SER A 226 21.26 1.76 -6.78
CA SER A 226 21.25 2.98 -5.96
C SER A 226 20.72 4.22 -6.72
N GLU A 227 21.02 4.31 -8.02
CA GLU A 227 20.53 5.35 -8.91
C GLU A 227 19.01 5.27 -9.18
N ALA A 228 18.43 4.07 -9.14
CA ALA A 228 17.01 3.82 -9.38
C ALA A 228 16.19 3.88 -8.09
N ARG A 229 16.79 3.56 -6.93
CA ARG A 229 16.12 3.41 -5.64
C ARG A 229 15.13 4.52 -5.31
N ARG A 230 15.58 5.78 -5.35
CA ARG A 230 14.71 6.94 -5.05
C ARG A 230 13.52 7.03 -6.01
N LYS A 231 13.73 6.81 -7.30
CA LYS A 231 12.66 6.84 -8.30
C LYS A 231 11.68 5.69 -8.08
N THR A 232 12.20 4.49 -7.78
CA THR A 232 11.39 3.31 -7.48
C THR A 232 10.50 3.54 -6.27
N LEU A 233 11.05 4.06 -5.17
CA LEU A 233 10.29 4.27 -3.93
C LEU A 233 9.25 5.39 -4.05
N ARG A 234 9.58 6.48 -4.76
CA ARG A 234 8.59 7.52 -5.08
C ARG A 234 7.49 7.00 -6.02
N ALA A 235 7.86 6.25 -7.07
CA ALA A 235 6.87 5.67 -7.97
C ALA A 235 5.95 4.70 -7.22
N PHE A 236 6.52 3.84 -6.37
CA PHE A 236 5.77 2.99 -5.46
C PHE A 236 4.79 3.81 -4.60
N PHE A 237 5.27 4.85 -3.90
CA PHE A 237 4.40 5.65 -3.04
C PHE A 237 3.29 6.39 -3.82
N TRP A 238 3.59 6.88 -5.02
CA TRP A 238 2.56 7.47 -5.89
C TRP A 238 1.51 6.42 -6.30
N SER A 239 1.95 5.26 -6.75
CA SER A 239 1.06 4.18 -7.18
C SER A 239 0.17 3.66 -6.05
N VAL A 240 0.68 3.50 -4.82
CA VAL A 240 -0.19 3.06 -3.71
C VAL A 240 -1.28 4.08 -3.38
N MET A 241 -1.02 5.39 -3.56
CA MET A 241 -2.05 6.41 -3.40
C MET A 241 -3.08 6.35 -4.53
N GLU A 242 -2.66 6.12 -5.78
CA GLU A 242 -3.57 5.98 -6.93
C GLU A 242 -4.43 4.71 -6.82
N GLU A 243 -3.83 3.58 -6.47
CA GLU A 243 -4.54 2.31 -6.28
C GLU A 243 -5.58 2.40 -5.14
N TYR A 244 -5.30 3.18 -4.11
CA TYR A 244 -6.28 3.44 -3.03
C TYR A 244 -7.58 4.10 -3.54
N LEU A 245 -7.52 4.87 -4.64
CA LEU A 245 -8.69 5.50 -5.24
C LEU A 245 -9.58 4.50 -5.98
N LEU A 246 -9.06 3.33 -6.34
CA LEU A 246 -9.86 2.31 -7.00
C LEU A 246 -10.90 1.74 -6.04
N PHE A 247 -12.12 1.56 -6.53
CA PHE A 247 -13.13 0.83 -5.79
C PHE A 247 -12.84 -0.66 -5.90
N GLU A 248 -13.08 -1.39 -4.82
CA GLU A 248 -13.15 -2.85 -4.84
C GLU A 248 -14.27 -3.28 -5.80
N LEU A 249 -13.91 -3.53 -7.06
CA LEU A 249 -14.79 -4.21 -8.00
C LEU A 249 -14.80 -5.68 -7.60
N ARG A 250 -15.78 -6.04 -6.78
CA ARG A 250 -15.91 -7.42 -6.32
C ARG A 250 -16.17 -8.34 -7.50
N SER A 251 -15.27 -9.29 -7.71
CA SER A 251 -15.46 -10.27 -8.77
C SER A 251 -16.69 -11.13 -8.45
N ALA A 252 -17.34 -11.64 -9.49
CA ALA A 252 -18.41 -12.63 -9.36
C ALA A 252 -17.84 -14.01 -8.95
N THR A 253 -17.08 -14.06 -7.86
CA THR A 253 -16.27 -15.24 -7.44
C THR A 253 -17.09 -16.50 -7.27
N ARG A 254 -18.39 -16.38 -6.93
CA ARG A 254 -19.33 -17.50 -6.87
C ARG A 254 -19.52 -18.22 -8.21
N LEU A 255 -19.34 -17.53 -9.34
CA LEU A 255 -19.34 -18.13 -10.67
C LEU A 255 -17.95 -18.65 -11.06
N VAL A 256 -16.88 -18.07 -10.52
CA VAL A 256 -15.49 -18.46 -10.82
C VAL A 256 -15.13 -19.82 -10.22
N TYR A 257 -15.70 -20.18 -9.06
CA TYR A 257 -15.49 -21.47 -8.40
C TYR A 257 -16.66 -22.45 -8.54
N ALA A 258 -17.58 -22.17 -9.46
CA ALA A 258 -18.74 -23.04 -9.59
C ALA A 258 -18.33 -24.30 -10.35
N ASP A 259 -17.89 -25.32 -9.63
CA ASP A 259 -17.50 -26.61 -10.21
C ASP A 259 -18.71 -27.34 -10.81
N HIS A 260 -19.91 -27.05 -10.31
CA HIS A 260 -21.19 -27.53 -10.82
C HIS A 260 -22.25 -26.42 -10.76
N LEU A 261 -22.53 -25.80 -11.90
CA LEU A 261 -23.73 -24.99 -12.08
C LEU A 261 -24.77 -25.83 -12.81
N ASP A 262 -25.72 -26.39 -12.06
CA ASP A 262 -27.04 -26.66 -12.62
C ASP A 262 -27.73 -25.30 -12.78
N LEU A 263 -27.53 -24.69 -13.95
CA LEU A 263 -28.22 -23.47 -14.38
C LEU A 263 -29.56 -23.81 -15.05
#